data_AF-A0A0W8DYP5-F1
#
_entry.id   AF-A0A0W8DYP5-F1
#
_cell.length_a   1.000
_cell.length_b   1.000
_cell.length_c   1.000
_cell.angle_alpha   90.00
_cell.angle_beta   90.00
_cell.angle_gamma   90.00
#
_symmetry.space_group_name_H-M   'P 1'
#
loop_
_entity.id
_entity.type
_entity.pdbx_description
1 polymer ?
#
loop_
_entity_poly.entity_id
_entity_poly.type
_entity_poly.pdbx_seq_one_letter_code
_entity_poly.pdbx_strand_id
1 'polypeptide(L)'
;MSSRTCLTLEQKLRVHLKLQQTPGLSNPLLDEWIYQTFNVRVSRATLGRLRSLQPESFSHVDLDTTKRRRVKFPQFERELRDLLFKNEAKTTMADDILLLKARELAERFNIDAKQLRLSNGWLQKFKKRNGIRSHTLCGEGGSVEDDAVRDGQRSPLWFGRLR
;
A
#
# COMPACT_ATOMS: atom_id res chain seq x y z
N MET A 1 -4.47 -10.84 -26.18
CA MET A 1 -4.94 -10.91 -24.77
C MET A 1 -4.76 -9.53 -24.15
N SER A 2 -5.85 -8.84 -23.81
CA SER A 2 -5.77 -7.46 -23.29
C SER A 2 -5.41 -7.51 -21.80
N SER A 3 -4.12 -7.36 -21.49
CA SER A 3 -3.65 -7.28 -20.10
C SER A 3 -4.32 -6.09 -19.43
N ARG A 4 -5.06 -6.35 -18.34
CA ARG A 4 -5.72 -5.27 -17.59
C ARG A 4 -4.66 -4.35 -17.02
N THR A 5 -4.57 -3.14 -17.55
CA THR A 5 -3.67 -2.12 -17.05
C THR A 5 -4.07 -1.69 -15.64
N CYS A 6 -3.19 -1.90 -14.67
CA CYS A 6 -3.40 -1.48 -13.28
C CYS A 6 -2.45 -0.34 -12.93
N LEU A 7 -2.98 0.88 -12.78
CA LEU A 7 -2.22 2.00 -12.22
C LEU A 7 -2.26 1.98 -10.69
N THR A 8 -1.11 2.18 -10.06
CA THR A 8 -1.00 2.38 -8.60
C THR A 8 -1.62 3.71 -8.19
N LEU A 9 -1.91 3.88 -6.89
CA LEU A 9 -2.41 5.16 -6.37
C LEU A 9 -1.38 6.28 -6.53
N GLU A 10 -0.08 5.98 -6.38
CA GLU A 10 0.99 6.94 -6.66
C GLU A 10 0.96 7.42 -8.12
N GLN A 11 0.86 6.49 -9.07
CA GLN A 11 0.82 6.83 -10.50
C GLN A 11 -0.40 7.70 -10.83
N LYS A 12 -1.56 7.37 -10.24
CA LYS A 12 -2.79 8.18 -10.37
C LYS A 12 -2.61 9.58 -9.79
N LEU A 13 -1.94 9.72 -8.65
CA LEU A 13 -1.64 11.02 -8.04
C LEU A 13 -0.73 11.85 -8.93
N ARG A 14 0.35 11.26 -9.45
CA ARG A 14 1.25 11.95 -10.39
C ARG A 14 0.53 12.41 -11.67
N VAL A 15 -0.36 11.58 -12.22
CA VAL A 15 -1.24 11.97 -13.33
C VAL A 15 -2.13 13.16 -12.96
N HIS A 16 -2.73 13.14 -11.77
CA HIS A 16 -3.58 14.22 -11.30
C HIS A 16 -2.80 15.55 -11.16
N LEU A 17 -1.62 15.51 -10.54
CA LEU A 17 -0.73 16.67 -10.44
C LEU A 17 -0.32 17.21 -11.82
N LYS A 18 -0.01 16.32 -12.77
CA LYS A 18 0.31 16.71 -14.15
C LYS A 18 -0.87 17.42 -14.82
N LEU A 19 -2.08 16.93 -14.63
CA LEU A 19 -3.30 17.55 -15.16
C LEU A 19 -3.59 18.94 -14.55
N GLN A 20 -3.26 19.14 -13.27
CA GLN A 20 -3.36 20.44 -12.62
C GLN A 20 -2.33 21.44 -13.16
N GLN A 21 -1.10 20.99 -13.45
CA GLN A 21 -0.04 21.83 -14.01
C GLN A 21 -0.28 22.21 -15.48
N THR A 22 -0.94 21.35 -16.25
CA THR A 22 -1.25 21.58 -17.67
C THR A 22 -2.74 21.41 -17.94
N PRO A 23 -3.59 22.38 -17.55
CA PRO A 23 -5.01 22.35 -17.87
C PRO A 23 -5.17 22.38 -19.40
N GLY A 24 -5.89 21.41 -19.97
CA GLY A 24 -6.11 21.28 -21.41
C GLY A 24 -5.23 20.24 -22.13
N LEU A 25 -4.37 19.49 -21.41
CA LEU A 25 -3.63 18.37 -22.00
C LEU A 25 -4.58 17.38 -22.68
N SER A 26 -4.35 17.06 -23.96
CA SER A 26 -5.18 16.14 -24.75
C SER A 26 -5.01 14.67 -24.32
N ASN A 27 -6.00 13.82 -24.56
CA ASN A 27 -5.95 12.39 -24.20
C ASN A 27 -4.78 11.61 -24.84
N PRO A 28 -4.47 11.73 -26.14
CA PRO A 28 -3.29 11.11 -26.73
C PRO A 28 -1.98 11.58 -26.09
N LEU A 29 -1.85 12.88 -25.81
CA LEU A 29 -0.66 13.43 -25.15
C LEU A 29 -0.52 12.93 -23.71
N LEU A 30 -1.65 12.76 -23.01
CA LEU A 30 -1.66 12.18 -21.67
C LEU A 30 -1.29 10.69 -21.68
N ASP A 31 -1.76 9.91 -22.66
CA ASP A 31 -1.35 8.50 -22.81
C ASP A 31 0.14 8.38 -23.11
N GLU A 32 0.67 9.20 -24.02
CA GLU A 32 2.11 9.24 -24.30
C GLU A 32 2.92 9.61 -23.06
N TRP A 33 2.51 10.63 -22.30
CA TRP A 33 3.20 10.98 -21.06
C TRP A 33 3.15 9.84 -20.02
N ILE A 34 2.01 9.15 -19.87
CA ILE A 34 1.87 8.00 -18.96
C ILE A 34 2.79 6.85 -19.42
N TYR A 35 2.88 6.60 -20.72
CA TYR A 35 3.77 5.59 -21.28
C TYR A 35 5.24 5.93 -21.04
N GLN A 36 5.66 7.18 -21.29
CA GLN A 36 7.03 7.62 -21.04
C GLN A 36 7.39 7.59 -19.55
N THR A 37 6.45 7.90 -18.66
CA THR A 37 6.72 8.02 -17.22
C THR A 37 6.65 6.68 -16.50
N PHE A 38 5.71 5.80 -16.87
CA PHE A 38 5.42 4.57 -16.13
C PHE A 38 5.57 3.30 -16.96
N ASN A 39 5.83 3.42 -18.28
CA ASN A 39 5.83 2.31 -19.23
C ASN A 39 4.50 1.54 -19.28
N VAL A 40 3.40 2.29 -19.19
CA VAL A 40 2.04 1.76 -19.09
C VAL A 40 1.14 2.39 -20.15
N ARG A 41 0.36 1.58 -20.88
CA ARG A 41 -0.66 2.07 -21.83
C ARG A 41 -2.05 2.03 -21.23
N VAL A 42 -2.81 3.11 -21.37
CA VAL A 42 -4.14 3.25 -20.75
C VAL A 42 -5.22 3.48 -21.81
N SER A 43 -6.37 2.83 -21.61
CA SER A 43 -7.50 3.04 -22.51
C SER A 43 -8.13 4.43 -22.33
N ARG A 44 -8.80 4.93 -23.37
CA ARG A 44 -9.55 6.20 -23.34
C ARG A 44 -10.52 6.29 -22.15
N ALA A 45 -11.18 5.19 -21.80
CA ALA A 45 -12.06 5.11 -20.63
C ALA A 45 -11.32 5.27 -19.29
N THR A 46 -10.08 4.77 -19.20
CA THR A 46 -9.22 4.97 -18.03
C THR A 46 -8.75 6.41 -17.94
N LEU A 47 -8.36 7.04 -19.05
CA LEU A 47 -8.02 8.47 -19.09
C LEU A 47 -9.18 9.36 -18.62
N GLY A 48 -10.41 9.05 -19.07
CA GLY A 48 -11.61 9.74 -18.59
C GLY A 48 -11.80 9.63 -17.07
N ARG A 49 -11.66 8.41 -16.53
CA ARG A 49 -11.72 8.16 -15.08
C ARG A 49 -10.62 8.87 -14.31
N LEU A 50 -9.41 8.97 -14.87
CA LEU A 50 -8.29 9.68 -14.25
C LEU A 50 -8.56 11.18 -14.11
N ARG A 51 -9.21 11.79 -15.11
CA ARG A 51 -9.60 13.21 -15.08
C ARG A 51 -10.71 13.49 -14.06
N SER A 52 -11.62 12.53 -13.86
CA SER A 52 -12.71 12.66 -12.89
C SER A 52 -12.31 12.26 -11.46
N LEU A 53 -11.05 11.90 -11.20
CA LEU A 53 -10.59 11.57 -9.85
C LEU A 53 -10.54 12.82 -8.99
N GLN A 54 -11.25 12.79 -7.85
CA GLN A 54 -11.21 13.87 -6.87
C GLN A 54 -9.98 13.77 -5.96
N PRO A 55 -9.43 14.89 -5.45
CA PRO A 55 -8.24 14.90 -4.60
C PRO A 55 -8.37 14.10 -3.29
N GLU A 56 -9.59 13.94 -2.76
CA GLU A 56 -9.92 13.07 -1.62
C GLU A 56 -9.65 11.58 -1.95
N SER A 57 -9.46 11.27 -3.23
CA SER A 57 -8.98 9.97 -3.73
C SER A 57 -7.49 9.71 -3.44
N PHE A 58 -6.77 10.66 -2.85
CA PHE A 58 -5.36 10.52 -2.49
C PHE A 58 -5.05 10.71 -0.99
N SER A 59 -5.98 11.24 -0.19
CA SER A 59 -5.70 11.73 1.18
C SER A 59 -5.48 10.69 2.31
N HIS A 60 -5.54 9.38 2.06
CA HIS A 60 -5.38 8.36 3.12
C HIS A 60 -5.04 6.97 2.57
N VAL A 61 -3.84 6.72 1.99
CA VAL A 61 -3.50 5.37 1.54
C VAL A 61 -2.00 5.11 1.33
N ASP A 62 -1.60 3.87 1.63
CA ASP A 62 -0.44 3.14 1.07
C ASP A 62 -0.38 3.34 -0.46
N LEU A 63 0.53 4.22 -0.91
CA LEU A 63 0.62 4.71 -2.29
C LEU A 63 0.97 3.60 -3.32
N ASP A 64 1.52 2.49 -2.82
CA ASP A 64 1.94 1.31 -3.60
C ASP A 64 0.75 0.44 -4.07
N THR A 65 -0.44 0.60 -3.47
CA THR A 65 -1.59 -0.25 -3.80
C THR A 65 -2.35 0.21 -5.06
N THR A 66 -2.81 -0.75 -5.88
CA THR A 66 -3.62 -0.48 -7.10
C THR A 66 -5.09 -0.17 -6.80
N LYS A 67 -5.59 -0.59 -5.63
CA LYS A 67 -6.96 -0.34 -5.12
C LYS A 67 -6.93 0.04 -3.64
N ARG A 68 -7.71 1.06 -3.28
CA ARG A 68 -7.99 1.41 -1.88
C ARG A 68 -8.70 0.25 -1.20
N ARG A 69 -8.11 -0.27 -0.11
CA ARG A 69 -8.87 -1.09 0.85
C ARG A 69 -9.53 -0.16 1.85
N ARG A 70 -10.86 -0.10 1.85
CA ARG A 70 -11.61 0.68 2.85
C ARG A 70 -11.32 0.09 4.23
N VAL A 71 -10.92 0.94 5.15
CA VAL A 71 -10.81 0.59 6.57
C VAL A 71 -12.22 0.39 7.11
N LYS A 72 -12.45 -0.69 7.89
CA LYS A 72 -13.76 -0.96 8.50
C LYS A 72 -14.22 0.19 9.41
N PHE A 73 -13.27 0.79 10.15
CA PHE A 73 -13.53 1.87 11.11
C PHE A 73 -12.62 3.08 10.82
N PRO A 74 -12.97 3.92 9.82
CA PRO A 74 -12.10 5.02 9.39
C PRO A 74 -12.00 6.15 10.44
N GLN A 75 -13.06 6.38 11.22
CA GLN A 75 -13.05 7.38 12.30
C GLN A 75 -12.11 6.95 13.43
N PHE A 76 -12.20 5.69 13.86
CA PHE A 76 -11.29 5.09 14.84
C PHE A 76 -9.82 5.20 14.42
N GLU A 77 -9.48 4.81 13.18
CA GLU A 77 -8.09 4.89 12.71
C GLU A 77 -7.59 6.34 12.59
N ARG A 78 -8.48 7.30 12.33
CA ARG A 78 -8.13 8.73 12.32
C ARG A 78 -7.81 9.25 13.72
N GLU A 79 -8.66 8.97 14.71
CA GLU A 79 -8.39 9.36 16.11
C GLU A 79 -7.10 8.75 16.64
N LEU A 80 -6.85 7.48 16.33
CA LEU A 80 -5.61 6.82 16.74
C LEU A 80 -4.37 7.44 16.09
N ARG A 81 -4.48 7.83 14.80
CA ARG A 81 -3.43 8.54 14.08
C ARG A 81 -3.18 9.92 14.71
N ASP A 82 -4.23 10.67 15.00
CA ASP A 82 -4.12 12.00 15.60
C ASP A 82 -3.51 11.92 17.01
N LEU A 83 -3.85 10.88 17.79
CA LEU A 83 -3.22 10.59 19.06
C LEU A 83 -1.72 10.34 18.88
N LEU A 84 -1.32 9.57 17.87
CA LEU A 84 0.10 9.33 17.57
C LEU A 84 0.84 10.60 17.20
N PHE A 85 0.35 11.41 16.25
CA PHE A 85 1.02 12.66 15.87
C PHE A 85 1.15 13.64 17.03
N LYS A 86 0.16 13.72 17.92
CA LYS A 86 0.24 14.53 19.15
C LYS A 86 1.31 14.04 20.12
N ASN A 87 1.66 12.76 20.07
CA ASN A 87 2.65 12.14 20.96
C ASN A 87 4.03 11.98 20.31
N GLU A 88 4.16 11.93 18.98
CA GLU A 88 5.45 11.86 18.27
C GLU A 88 6.35 13.07 18.56
N ALA A 89 5.77 14.24 18.83
CA ALA A 89 6.50 15.41 19.29
C ALA A 89 7.14 15.23 20.69
N LYS A 90 6.76 14.17 21.42
CA LYS A 90 7.16 13.93 22.82
C LYS A 90 7.97 12.65 22.99
N THR A 91 7.63 11.55 22.32
CA THR A 91 8.35 10.27 22.41
C THR A 91 7.89 9.32 21.28
N THR A 92 8.81 8.56 20.69
CA THR A 92 8.48 7.42 19.81
C THR A 92 7.71 6.36 20.61
N MET A 93 6.40 6.25 20.38
CA MET A 93 5.53 5.28 21.06
C MET A 93 5.92 3.84 20.67
N ALA A 94 6.22 3.01 21.67
CA ALA A 94 6.45 1.58 21.47
C ALA A 94 5.17 0.86 20.99
N ASP A 95 5.35 -0.26 20.28
CA ASP A 95 4.27 -1.02 19.65
C ASP A 95 3.20 -1.48 20.64
N ASP A 96 3.62 -1.89 21.84
CA ASP A 96 2.71 -2.31 22.92
C ASP A 96 1.86 -1.16 23.45
N ILE A 97 2.45 0.02 23.59
CA ILE A 97 1.73 1.23 24.02
C ILE A 97 0.73 1.64 22.94
N LEU A 98 1.11 1.54 21.67
CA LEU A 98 0.21 1.83 20.56
C LEU A 98 -0.96 0.83 20.50
N LEU A 99 -0.72 -0.46 20.74
CA LEU A 99 -1.80 -1.45 20.86
C LEU A 99 -2.70 -1.18 22.06
N LEU A 100 -2.15 -0.77 23.19
CA LEU A 100 -2.94 -0.39 24.37
C LEU A 100 -3.85 0.80 24.06
N LYS A 101 -3.31 1.87 23.45
CA LYS A 101 -4.09 3.05 23.02
C LYS A 101 -5.16 2.70 21.98
N ALA A 102 -4.85 1.79 21.07
CA ALA A 102 -5.83 1.29 20.11
C ALA A 102 -6.99 0.54 20.80
N ARG A 103 -6.72 -0.23 21.87
CA ARG A 103 -7.76 -0.93 22.64
C ARG A 103 -8.65 0.06 23.40
N GLU A 104 -8.05 1.01 24.13
CA GLU A 104 -8.78 2.06 24.84
C GLU A 104 -9.70 2.86 23.89
N LEU A 105 -9.21 3.17 22.69
CA LEU A 105 -10.03 3.83 21.66
C LEU A 105 -11.12 2.91 21.12
N ALA A 106 -10.84 1.62 20.90
CA ALA A 106 -11.84 0.68 20.40
C ALA A 106 -13.03 0.55 21.38
N GLU A 107 -12.76 0.53 22.68
CA GLU A 107 -13.80 0.53 23.72
C GLU A 107 -14.66 1.80 23.66
N ARG A 108 -14.05 2.98 23.52
CA ARG A 108 -14.79 4.25 23.37
C ARG A 108 -15.68 4.29 22.13
N PHE A 109 -15.24 3.64 21.06
CA PHE A 109 -16.01 3.52 19.82
C PHE A 109 -17.01 2.35 19.84
N ASN A 110 -17.15 1.62 20.95
CA ASN A 110 -17.97 0.40 21.08
C ASN A 110 -17.64 -0.64 19.99
N ILE A 111 -16.36 -0.79 19.65
CA ILE A 111 -15.88 -1.76 18.66
C ILE A 111 -15.51 -3.05 19.39
N ASP A 112 -16.25 -4.12 19.10
CA ASP A 112 -16.00 -5.43 19.69
C ASP A 112 -14.76 -6.11 19.08
N ALA A 113 -14.08 -6.96 19.85
CA ALA A 113 -12.91 -7.72 19.40
C ALA A 113 -13.21 -8.66 18.21
N LYS A 114 -14.46 -9.11 18.06
CA LYS A 114 -14.94 -9.88 16.89
C LYS A 114 -15.03 -9.01 15.63
N GLN A 115 -15.25 -7.71 15.78
CA GLN A 115 -15.35 -6.77 14.68
C GLN A 115 -13.97 -6.26 14.24
N LEU A 116 -13.07 -6.01 15.20
CA LEU A 116 -11.71 -5.53 14.95
C LEU A 116 -10.69 -6.22 15.87
N ARG A 117 -9.87 -7.09 15.29
CA ARG A 117 -8.77 -7.75 16.01
C ARG A 117 -7.50 -6.91 15.99
N LEU A 118 -7.24 -6.21 17.09
CA LEU A 118 -6.03 -5.41 17.34
C LEU A 118 -4.81 -6.31 17.60
N SER A 119 -4.35 -6.97 16.54
CA SER A 119 -3.18 -7.86 16.53
C SER A 119 -1.93 -7.15 16.02
N ASN A 120 -0.75 -7.73 16.23
CA ASN A 120 0.49 -7.19 15.66
C ASN A 120 0.40 -7.05 14.12
N GLY A 121 -0.24 -7.99 13.42
CA GLY A 121 -0.47 -7.89 11.98
C GLY A 121 -1.42 -6.75 11.56
N TRP A 122 -2.36 -6.35 12.43
CA TRP A 122 -3.18 -5.15 12.21
C TRP A 122 -2.35 -3.88 12.41
N LEU A 123 -1.51 -3.85 13.46
CA LEU A 123 -0.61 -2.74 13.78
C LEU A 123 0.37 -2.44 12.64
N GLN A 124 1.03 -3.46 12.10
CA GLN A 124 1.94 -3.31 10.96
C GLN A 124 1.23 -2.71 9.74
N LYS A 125 0.02 -3.18 9.43
CA LYS A 125 -0.80 -2.61 8.33
C LYS A 125 -1.24 -1.18 8.63
N PHE A 126 -1.57 -0.86 9.88
CA PHE A 126 -1.90 0.50 10.31
C PHE A 126 -0.71 1.44 10.12
N LYS A 127 0.47 1.07 10.62
CA LYS A 127 1.72 1.84 10.45
C LYS A 127 2.05 2.07 8.97
N LYS A 128 2.01 1.00 8.17
CA LYS A 128 2.28 1.06 6.72
C LYS A 128 1.36 2.04 6.00
N ARG A 129 0.04 1.94 6.25
CA ARG A 129 -0.97 2.85 5.66
C ARG A 129 -0.82 4.31 6.06
N ASN A 130 -0.18 4.56 7.20
CA ASN A 130 -0.07 5.89 7.80
C ASN A 130 1.34 6.49 7.65
N GLY A 131 2.26 5.79 6.97
CA GLY A 131 3.63 6.27 6.78
C GLY A 131 4.46 6.29 8.07
N ILE A 132 4.02 5.59 9.12
CA ILE A 132 4.72 5.54 10.41
C ILE A 132 5.89 4.57 10.24
N ARG A 133 7.11 5.09 10.28
CA ARG A 133 8.33 4.28 10.18
C ARG A 133 8.45 3.42 11.44
N SER A 134 8.29 2.10 11.29
CA SER A 134 8.72 1.17 12.33
C SER A 134 10.25 1.22 12.39
N HIS A 135 10.81 1.82 13.44
CA HIS A 135 12.19 1.55 13.81
C HIS A 135 12.27 0.13 14.38
N THR A 136 12.14 -0.87 13.51
CA THR A 136 12.55 -2.21 13.86
C THR A 136 14.07 -2.21 13.74
N LEU A 137 14.76 -2.00 14.85
CA LEU A 137 16.14 -2.45 14.99
C LEU A 137 16.12 -3.96 14.77
N CYS A 138 16.50 -4.37 13.56
CA CYS A 138 16.76 -5.76 13.23
C CYS A 138 17.98 -6.18 14.06
N GLY A 139 17.77 -7.03 15.06
CA GLY A 139 18.83 -7.55 15.93
C GLY A 139 18.39 -8.89 16.53
N GLU A 140 19.04 -9.95 16.04
CA GLU A 140 19.04 -11.35 16.51
C GLU A 140 17.69 -12.10 16.39
N GLY A 141 17.60 -13.32 15.86
CA GLY A 141 18.55 -14.43 15.88
C GLY A 141 17.76 -15.62 16.44
N GLY A 142 17.47 -16.62 15.60
CA GLY A 142 16.64 -17.76 16.00
C GLY A 142 16.55 -18.80 14.89
N SER A 143 17.68 -19.46 14.64
CA SER A 143 17.84 -20.64 13.80
C SER A 143 16.92 -21.78 14.23
N VAL A 144 16.46 -22.57 13.26
CA VAL A 144 16.44 -24.02 13.33
C VAL A 144 16.66 -24.57 11.91
N GLU A 145 17.87 -25.11 11.69
CA GLU A 145 18.14 -26.28 10.84
C GLU A 145 17.24 -27.43 11.34
N ASP A 146 16.62 -28.27 10.52
CA ASP A 146 17.15 -29.38 9.70
C ASP A 146 15.89 -29.95 9.00
N ASP A 147 15.87 -30.50 7.79
CA ASP A 147 16.48 -31.79 7.47
C ASP A 147 16.50 -31.94 5.94
N ALA A 148 17.65 -32.34 5.43
CA ALA A 148 17.84 -32.79 4.07
C ALA A 148 17.21 -34.17 3.86
N VAL A 149 16.94 -34.54 2.60
CA VAL A 149 17.01 -35.91 2.00
C VAL A 149 15.98 -35.99 0.87
N ARG A 150 16.45 -35.85 -0.38
CA ARG A 150 16.62 -36.92 -1.42
C ARG A 150 15.29 -37.40 -2.00
N ASP A 151 15.15 -37.79 -3.25
CA ASP A 151 15.90 -37.81 -4.50
C ASP A 151 14.83 -38.27 -5.52
N GLY A 152 14.87 -37.83 -6.77
CA GLY A 152 13.82 -38.24 -7.70
C GLY A 152 13.94 -37.67 -9.10
N GLN A 153 15.05 -37.98 -9.75
CA GLN A 153 15.20 -38.19 -11.20
C GLN A 153 14.36 -37.35 -12.18
N ARG A 154 15.07 -36.63 -13.07
CA ARG A 154 15.34 -37.05 -14.47
C ARG A 154 15.45 -35.84 -15.41
N SER A 155 16.69 -35.48 -15.73
CA SER A 155 17.07 -34.81 -16.98
C SER A 155 16.79 -35.75 -18.19
N PRO A 156 16.74 -35.30 -19.47
CA PRO A 156 17.69 -34.33 -20.02
C PRO A 156 17.18 -33.35 -21.13
N LEU A 157 17.91 -32.25 -21.23
CA LEU A 157 18.50 -31.66 -22.45
C LEU A 157 17.60 -31.57 -23.70
N TRP A 158 17.06 -30.37 -23.94
CA TRP A 158 16.79 -29.92 -25.31
C TRP A 158 17.98 -29.09 -25.81
N PHE A 159 18.68 -29.67 -26.78
CA PHE A 159 19.68 -29.02 -27.62
C PHE A 159 19.05 -27.85 -28.38
N GLY A 160 19.62 -26.64 -28.22
CA GLY A 160 19.39 -25.50 -29.10
C GLY A 160 20.69 -25.10 -29.78
N ARG A 161 20.98 -25.69 -30.94
CA ARG A 161 22.10 -25.28 -31.80
C ARG A 161 21.65 -24.12 -32.70
N LEU A 162 22.24 -22.95 -32.49
CA LEU A 162 22.41 -21.94 -33.54
C LEU A 162 23.49 -22.45 -34.51
N ARG A 163 23.19 -22.52 -35.81
CA ARG A 163 23.75 -21.68 -36.87
C ARG A 163 23.20 -22.10 -38.23
#